data_AF-A0A090U0A3-F1
#
_entry.id   AF-A0A090U0A3-F1
#
_cell.length_a   1.000
_cell.length_b   1.000
_cell.length_c   1.000
_cell.angle_alpha   90.00
_cell.angle_beta   90.00
_cell.angle_gamma   90.00
#
_symmetry.space_group_name_H-M   'P 1'
#
loop_
_entity.id
_entity.type
_entity.pdbx_description
1 polymer ?
#
loop_
_entity_poly.entity_id
_entity_poly.type
_entity_poly.pdbx_seq_one_letter_code
_entity_poly.pdbx_strand_id
1 'polypeptide(L)'
;MTAKQSKLDLSNILEAPVSPLSHPLYWTEPNQPFDKAELNQKIVEETETAVESRSGGSFYFDVRNTDRSVGARLSGSVAKRYGNQGMATSPIKLYLDGTAGQSLGVWNAGGVEIYLTGDANDYVGKGMAGGKLVIKPHVGTTFTCNDATIVGNTCLYGATGGKLYAAGTAGERFGVRNSGTIAVIEAPVTTLVNT
;
A
#
# COMPACT_ATOMS: atom_id res chain seq x y z
N MET A 1 27.69 -41.23 18.26
CA MET A 1 27.03 -41.29 16.94
C MET A 1 26.22 -42.58 16.89
N THR A 2 24.92 -42.51 16.63
CA THR A 2 24.06 -43.71 16.53
C THR A 2 24.18 -44.36 15.15
N ALA A 3 23.87 -45.65 15.03
CA ALA A 3 23.87 -46.36 13.74
C ALA A 3 22.93 -45.74 12.69
N LYS A 4 21.94 -44.93 13.12
CA LYS A 4 21.08 -44.14 12.22
C LYS A 4 21.76 -42.85 11.74
N GLN A 5 22.52 -42.18 12.61
CA GLN A 5 23.27 -40.95 12.28
C GLN A 5 24.42 -41.24 11.30
N SER A 6 25.05 -42.41 11.40
CA SER A 6 26.14 -42.83 10.50
C SER A 6 25.72 -43.09 9.04
N LYS A 7 24.41 -43.06 8.75
CA LYS A 7 23.85 -43.24 7.40
C LYS A 7 23.49 -41.92 6.70
N LEU A 8 23.65 -40.79 7.38
CA LEU A 8 23.39 -39.48 6.80
C LEU A 8 24.58 -39.07 5.95
N ASP A 9 24.34 -38.96 4.64
CA ASP A 9 25.26 -38.30 3.73
C ASP A 9 24.84 -36.83 3.58
N LEU A 10 25.65 -35.93 4.14
CA LEU A 10 25.44 -34.49 4.10
C LEU A 10 26.34 -33.82 3.05
N SER A 11 27.07 -34.59 2.23
CA SER A 11 27.99 -34.06 1.23
C SER A 11 27.35 -32.98 0.35
N ASN A 12 26.15 -33.22 -0.17
CA ASN A 12 25.38 -32.27 -0.99
C ASN A 12 24.97 -30.97 -0.27
N ILE A 13 25.00 -30.93 1.06
CA ILE A 13 24.68 -29.74 1.87
C ILE A 13 25.97 -29.00 2.26
N LEU A 14 27.06 -29.74 2.45
CA LEU A 14 28.35 -29.21 2.88
C LEU A 14 29.27 -28.81 1.72
N GLU A 15 28.90 -29.15 0.48
CA GLU A 15 29.62 -28.75 -0.71
C GLU A 15 29.69 -27.23 -0.83
N ALA A 16 30.91 -26.71 -0.96
CA ALA A 16 31.10 -25.29 -1.20
C ALA A 16 30.56 -24.95 -2.60
N PRO A 17 29.71 -23.91 -2.75
CA PRO A 17 29.18 -23.55 -4.04
C PRO A 17 30.33 -23.11 -4.96
N VAL A 18 30.51 -23.81 -6.07
CA VAL A 18 31.44 -23.39 -7.14
C VAL A 18 30.64 -22.59 -8.15
N SER A 19 30.98 -21.32 -8.32
CA SER A 19 30.35 -20.46 -9.32
C SER A 19 30.94 -20.76 -10.70
N PRO A 20 30.18 -21.34 -11.65
CA PRO A 20 30.72 -21.71 -12.97
C PRO A 20 31.20 -20.51 -13.80
N LEU A 21 30.69 -19.32 -13.48
CA LEU A 21 30.97 -18.05 -14.16
C LEU A 21 31.84 -17.11 -13.30
N SER A 22 32.44 -17.63 -12.22
CA SER A 22 33.22 -16.83 -11.25
C SER A 22 32.44 -15.66 -10.62
N HIS A 23 31.12 -15.74 -10.58
CA HIS A 23 30.30 -14.79 -9.83
C HIS A 23 30.61 -14.86 -8.32
N PRO A 24 30.52 -13.74 -7.58
CA PRO A 24 30.69 -13.73 -6.14
C PRO A 24 29.75 -14.69 -5.43
N LEU A 25 30.28 -15.45 -4.46
CA LEU A 25 29.50 -16.38 -3.61
C LEU A 25 28.83 -15.71 -2.42
N TYR A 26 29.09 -14.41 -2.25
CA TYR A 26 28.57 -13.58 -1.19
C TYR A 26 28.18 -12.22 -1.77
N TRP A 27 27.38 -11.48 -1.00
CA TRP A 27 26.89 -10.17 -1.40
C TRP A 27 28.05 -9.20 -1.67
N THR A 28 28.06 -8.61 -2.87
CA THR A 28 29.13 -7.69 -3.32
C THR A 28 28.62 -6.33 -3.75
N GLU A 29 27.33 -6.23 -4.10
CA GLU A 29 26.74 -4.98 -4.58
C GLU A 29 25.32 -4.76 -4.06
N PRO A 30 24.93 -3.50 -3.78
CA PRO A 30 23.57 -3.18 -3.37
C PRO A 30 22.56 -3.43 -4.48
N ASN A 31 21.47 -4.13 -4.13
CA ASN A 31 20.35 -4.33 -5.03
C ASN A 31 19.59 -3.01 -5.21
N GLN A 32 19.75 -2.37 -6.37
CA GLN A 32 19.08 -1.12 -6.69
C GLN A 32 17.61 -1.39 -6.99
N PRO A 33 16.67 -0.71 -6.31
CA PRO A 33 15.26 -0.83 -6.65
C PRO A 33 15.02 -0.41 -8.11
N PHE A 34 14.26 -1.24 -8.83
CA PHE A 34 13.75 -0.92 -10.16
C PHE A 34 12.87 0.33 -10.11
N ASP A 35 11.98 0.40 -9.11
CA ASP A 35 11.14 1.56 -8.87
C ASP A 35 11.94 2.68 -8.20
N LYS A 36 12.00 3.85 -8.86
CA LYS A 36 12.58 5.04 -8.25
C LYS A 36 11.60 5.76 -7.33
N ALA A 37 10.31 5.45 -7.40
CA ALA A 37 9.25 6.01 -6.56
C ALA A 37 9.25 7.55 -6.55
N GLU A 38 9.42 8.17 -7.72
CA GLU A 38 9.56 9.63 -7.90
C GLU A 38 8.40 10.40 -7.29
N LEU A 39 7.15 9.96 -7.52
CA LEU A 39 5.97 10.59 -6.90
C LEU A 39 6.01 10.53 -5.37
N ASN A 40 6.44 9.41 -4.79
CA ASN A 40 6.55 9.29 -3.34
C ASN A 40 7.69 10.16 -2.76
N GLN A 41 8.78 10.37 -3.51
CA GLN A 41 9.83 11.32 -3.13
C GLN A 41 9.28 12.74 -3.09
N LYS A 42 8.63 13.16 -4.19
CA LYS A 42 7.99 14.46 -4.30
C LYS A 42 6.94 14.72 -3.20
N ILE A 43 6.08 13.74 -2.90
CA ILE A 43 5.10 13.85 -1.81
C ILE A 43 5.80 14.11 -0.47
N VAL A 44 6.87 13.37 -0.16
CA VAL A 44 7.60 13.57 1.11
C VAL A 44 8.24 14.95 1.15
N GLU A 45 8.89 15.40 0.08
CA GLU A 45 9.51 16.72 -0.01
C GLU A 45 8.48 17.85 0.21
N GLU A 46 7.35 17.81 -0.48
CA GLU A 46 6.33 18.87 -0.37
C GLU A 46 5.60 18.86 0.98
N THR A 47 5.48 17.69 1.62
CA THR A 47 4.78 17.55 2.90
C THR A 47 5.69 17.67 4.11
N GLU A 48 7.02 17.72 3.94
CA GLU A 48 7.98 17.60 5.03
C GLU A 48 7.76 18.65 6.12
N THR A 49 7.70 19.93 5.75
CA THR A 49 7.48 21.02 6.72
C THR A 49 6.15 20.87 7.47
N ALA A 50 5.10 20.42 6.78
CA ALA A 50 3.79 20.22 7.37
C ALA A 50 3.75 19.04 8.34
N VAL A 51 4.50 17.97 8.04
CA VAL A 51 4.70 16.84 8.94
C VAL A 51 5.49 17.30 10.16
N GLU A 52 6.63 17.97 9.98
CA GLU A 52 7.51 18.40 11.08
C GLU A 52 6.84 19.35 12.07
N SER A 53 6.07 20.30 11.56
CA SER A 53 5.33 21.27 12.37
C SER A 53 3.98 20.74 12.90
N ARG A 54 3.57 19.52 12.50
CA ARG A 54 2.23 18.95 12.74
C ARG A 54 1.09 19.90 12.34
N SER A 55 1.30 20.72 11.32
CA SER A 55 0.29 21.68 10.85
C SER A 55 -0.81 21.01 10.04
N GLY A 56 -0.54 19.81 9.50
CA GLY A 56 -1.38 19.22 8.45
C GLY A 56 -1.29 20.04 7.16
N GLY A 57 -2.12 19.70 6.18
CA GLY A 57 -2.14 20.43 4.90
C GLY A 57 -2.93 19.71 3.82
N SER A 58 -3.07 20.37 2.66
CA SER A 58 -3.68 19.80 1.46
C SER A 58 -2.72 19.93 0.29
N PHE A 59 -2.46 18.81 -0.38
CA PHE A 59 -1.47 18.70 -1.45
C PHE A 59 -2.09 17.97 -2.62
N TYR A 60 -1.68 18.32 -3.85
CA TYR A 60 -2.34 17.90 -5.08
C TYR A 60 -1.31 17.30 -6.03
N PHE A 61 -1.59 16.10 -6.54
CA PHE A 61 -0.69 15.40 -7.45
C PHE A 61 -1.47 14.63 -8.52
N ASP A 62 -0.88 14.51 -9.70
CA ASP A 62 -1.34 13.53 -10.69
C ASP A 62 -0.75 12.16 -10.36
N VAL A 63 -1.48 11.10 -10.65
CA VAL A 63 -1.05 9.71 -10.41
C VAL A 63 -1.28 8.83 -11.65
N ARG A 64 -0.34 7.92 -11.89
CA ARG A 64 -0.40 6.93 -12.97
C ARG A 64 -0.27 5.52 -12.42
N ASN A 65 -0.66 4.53 -13.21
CA ASN A 65 -0.65 3.12 -12.78
C ASN A 65 0.77 2.59 -12.46
N THR A 66 1.82 3.28 -12.93
CA THR A 66 3.22 3.02 -12.61
C THR A 66 3.62 3.55 -11.23
N ASP A 67 2.89 4.52 -10.70
CA ASP A 67 3.11 5.06 -9.36
C ASP A 67 2.53 4.10 -8.32
N ARG A 68 3.42 3.27 -7.77
CA ARG A 68 3.07 2.22 -6.81
C ARG A 68 3.30 2.68 -5.37
N SER A 69 2.57 2.05 -4.45
CA SER A 69 2.74 2.28 -3.01
C SER A 69 2.63 3.76 -2.60
N VAL A 70 1.83 4.54 -3.34
CA VAL A 70 1.67 5.97 -3.10
C VAL A 70 1.15 6.21 -1.69
N GLY A 71 1.85 7.06 -0.95
CA GLY A 71 1.55 7.40 0.45
C GLY A 71 2.30 6.56 1.50
N ALA A 72 2.98 5.48 1.09
CA ALA A 72 3.72 4.61 2.01
C ALA A 72 4.90 5.34 2.68
N ARG A 73 5.70 6.07 1.89
CA ARG A 73 6.83 6.83 2.41
C ARG A 73 6.39 7.94 3.37
N LEU A 74 5.34 8.67 3.01
CA LEU A 74 4.73 9.68 3.90
C LEU A 74 4.27 9.05 5.22
N SER A 75 3.54 7.93 5.16
CA SER A 75 3.09 7.22 6.35
C SER A 75 4.27 6.76 7.21
N GLY A 76 5.36 6.30 6.60
CA GLY A 76 6.61 5.98 7.29
C GLY A 76 7.23 7.19 7.98
N SER A 77 7.28 8.36 7.34
CA SER A 77 7.77 9.60 7.93
C SER A 77 6.93 10.04 9.14
N VAL A 78 5.61 9.95 9.03
CA VAL A 78 4.68 10.22 10.14
C VAL A 78 4.88 9.23 11.28
N ALA A 79 4.88 7.93 10.99
CA ALA A 79 5.01 6.88 12.00
C ALA A 79 6.35 6.93 12.73
N LYS A 80 7.45 7.21 12.01
CA LYS A 80 8.78 7.36 12.60
C LYS A 80 8.87 8.51 13.59
N ARG A 81 8.20 9.64 13.30
CA ARG A 81 8.22 10.84 14.15
C ARG A 81 7.21 10.75 15.29
N TYR A 82 6.00 10.23 15.03
CA TYR A 82 4.84 10.40 15.92
C TYR A 82 4.03 9.12 16.19
N GLY A 83 4.50 7.96 15.72
CA GLY A 83 3.76 6.70 15.82
C GLY A 83 2.51 6.66 14.94
N ASN A 84 1.68 5.63 15.13
CA ASN A 84 0.60 5.30 14.19
C ASN A 84 -0.57 6.29 14.16
N GLN A 85 -0.75 7.13 15.18
CA GLN A 85 -1.91 8.04 15.30
C GLN A 85 -1.52 9.49 15.61
N GLY A 86 -0.22 9.80 15.66
CA GLY A 86 0.26 11.08 16.18
C GLY A 86 -0.03 12.31 15.31
N MET A 87 -0.53 12.11 14.09
CA MET A 87 -0.99 13.17 13.18
C MET A 87 -2.50 13.18 12.94
N ALA A 88 -3.28 12.34 13.65
CA ALA A 88 -4.71 12.19 13.40
C ALA A 88 -5.52 13.48 13.63
N THR A 89 -5.05 14.39 14.49
CA THR A 89 -5.70 15.69 14.76
C THR A 89 -5.43 16.74 13.68
N SER A 90 -4.32 16.62 12.95
CA SER A 90 -3.85 17.57 11.95
C SER A 90 -3.40 16.83 10.68
N PRO A 91 -4.34 16.24 9.92
CA PRO A 91 -4.00 15.32 8.85
C PRO A 91 -3.33 16.02 7.65
N ILE A 92 -2.43 15.29 7.00
CA ILE A 92 -1.97 15.56 5.64
C ILE A 92 -2.98 14.96 4.66
N LYS A 93 -3.59 15.81 3.85
CA LYS A 93 -4.55 15.42 2.81
C LYS A 93 -3.86 15.42 1.46
N LEU A 94 -3.80 14.26 0.83
CA LEU A 94 -3.30 14.09 -0.54
C LEU A 94 -4.51 13.96 -1.46
N TYR A 95 -4.65 14.90 -2.39
CA TYR A 95 -5.61 14.82 -3.48
C TYR A 95 -4.86 14.32 -4.72
N LEU A 96 -5.27 13.16 -5.21
CA LEU A 96 -4.68 12.50 -6.36
C LEU A 96 -5.70 12.51 -7.51
N ASP A 97 -5.22 12.77 -8.72
CA ASP A 97 -6.02 12.69 -9.94
C ASP A 97 -5.40 11.70 -10.94
N GLY A 98 -6.20 10.74 -11.42
CA GLY A 98 -5.75 9.72 -12.38
C GLY A 98 -5.94 8.29 -11.89
N THR A 99 -5.07 7.37 -12.35
CA THR A 99 -5.17 5.94 -12.03
C THR A 99 -4.03 5.53 -11.12
N ALA A 100 -4.31 5.11 -9.88
CA ALA A 100 -3.26 4.69 -8.96
C ALA A 100 -2.73 3.28 -9.26
N GLY A 101 -1.41 3.13 -9.16
CA GLY A 101 -0.76 1.82 -9.22
C GLY A 101 -1.09 0.93 -8.03
N GLN A 102 -0.50 -0.26 -8.03
CA GLN A 102 -0.69 -1.23 -6.95
C GLN A 102 -0.30 -0.65 -5.58
N SER A 103 -1.02 -1.09 -4.55
CA SER A 103 -0.74 -0.78 -3.14
C SER A 103 -0.92 0.69 -2.75
N LEU A 104 -1.86 1.41 -3.36
CA LEU A 104 -2.25 2.75 -2.92
C LEU A 104 -2.58 2.77 -1.42
N GLY A 105 -1.95 3.67 -0.65
CA GLY A 105 -2.19 3.77 0.79
C GLY A 105 -1.75 2.54 1.58
N VAL A 106 -0.75 1.80 1.11
CA VAL A 106 -0.16 0.70 1.89
C VAL A 106 0.46 1.22 3.19
N TRP A 107 0.15 0.55 4.30
CA TRP A 107 0.55 0.93 5.66
C TRP A 107 0.15 2.33 6.08
N ASN A 108 -0.98 2.83 5.56
CA ASN A 108 -1.41 4.20 5.80
C ASN A 108 -1.53 4.51 7.30
N ALA A 109 -0.88 5.59 7.72
CA ALA A 109 -0.81 6.03 9.11
C ALA A 109 -2.00 6.94 9.48
N GLY A 110 -2.32 6.99 10.77
CA GLY A 110 -3.25 7.96 11.34
C GLY A 110 -2.73 9.40 11.15
N GLY A 111 -3.52 10.20 10.45
CA GLY A 111 -3.13 11.54 10.01
C GLY A 111 -2.71 11.63 8.53
N VAL A 112 -2.76 10.53 7.77
CA VAL A 112 -2.66 10.56 6.31
C VAL A 112 -4.03 10.27 5.72
N GLU A 113 -4.56 11.23 4.96
CA GLU A 113 -5.81 11.10 4.22
C GLU A 113 -5.54 11.19 2.72
N ILE A 114 -5.92 10.17 1.96
CA ILE A 114 -5.74 10.13 0.51
C ILE A 114 -7.12 10.16 -0.15
N TYR A 115 -7.30 11.12 -1.05
CA TYR A 115 -8.48 11.33 -1.86
C TYR A 115 -8.10 11.14 -3.32
N LEU A 116 -8.53 10.05 -3.94
CA LEU A 116 -8.28 9.74 -5.34
C LEU A 116 -9.54 10.05 -6.16
N THR A 117 -9.38 10.89 -7.18
CA THR A 117 -10.35 11.05 -8.27
C THR A 117 -9.87 10.25 -9.47
N GLY A 118 -10.56 9.15 -9.77
CA GLY A 118 -10.17 8.14 -10.75
C GLY A 118 -10.33 6.73 -10.17
N ASP A 119 -9.40 5.83 -10.49
CA ASP A 119 -9.45 4.40 -10.16
C ASP A 119 -8.09 3.88 -9.62
N ALA A 120 -8.10 2.74 -8.93
CA ALA A 120 -6.89 2.16 -8.35
C ALA A 120 -6.77 0.66 -8.62
N ASN A 121 -5.53 0.21 -8.80
CA ASN A 121 -5.21 -1.21 -8.95
C ASN A 121 -5.29 -1.98 -7.61
N ASP A 122 -4.78 -3.22 -7.59
CA ASP A 122 -4.84 -4.12 -6.44
C ASP A 122 -4.20 -3.55 -5.15
N TYR A 123 -4.59 -4.11 -4.02
CA TYR A 123 -4.01 -3.90 -2.69
C TYR A 123 -4.21 -2.51 -2.09
N VAL A 124 -5.27 -1.79 -2.47
CA VAL A 124 -5.62 -0.51 -1.85
C VAL A 124 -5.76 -0.68 -0.33
N GLY A 125 -5.05 0.14 0.44
CA GLY A 125 -5.06 0.11 1.90
C GLY A 125 -4.49 -1.16 2.52
N LYS A 126 -3.64 -1.91 1.81
CA LYS A 126 -2.93 -3.08 2.37
C LYS A 126 -2.21 -2.71 3.67
N GLY A 127 -2.49 -3.44 4.75
CA GLY A 127 -1.87 -3.24 6.05
C GLY A 127 -2.07 -1.85 6.66
N MET A 128 -3.11 -1.12 6.23
CA MET A 128 -3.45 0.20 6.75
C MET A 128 -3.68 0.13 8.28
N ALA A 129 -3.07 1.06 9.01
CA ALA A 129 -3.14 1.13 10.48
C ALA A 129 -4.02 2.28 10.98
N GLY A 130 -4.29 3.27 10.13
CA GLY A 130 -5.12 4.42 10.43
C GLY A 130 -5.31 5.32 9.22
N GLY A 131 -5.86 6.51 9.46
CA GLY A 131 -6.08 7.51 8.42
C GLY A 131 -7.30 7.19 7.56
N LYS A 132 -7.34 7.74 6.35
CA LYS A 132 -8.52 7.68 5.47
C LYS A 132 -8.12 7.52 4.01
N LEU A 133 -8.78 6.60 3.30
CA LEU A 133 -8.70 6.47 1.85
C LEU A 133 -10.08 6.72 1.26
N VAL A 134 -10.19 7.62 0.29
CA VAL A 134 -11.43 7.95 -0.42
C VAL A 134 -11.14 7.83 -1.91
N ILE A 135 -11.88 6.97 -2.61
CA ILE A 135 -11.73 6.74 -4.05
C ILE A 135 -13.08 7.02 -4.70
N LYS A 136 -13.09 7.89 -5.70
CA LYS A 136 -14.30 8.27 -6.45
C LYS A 136 -13.97 8.46 -7.93
N PRO A 137 -14.91 8.20 -8.84
CA PRO A 137 -14.67 8.45 -10.26
C PRO A 137 -14.64 9.95 -10.56
N HIS A 138 -14.15 10.31 -11.74
CA HIS A 138 -14.27 11.66 -12.28
C HIS A 138 -15.74 12.08 -12.43
N VAL A 139 -16.00 13.37 -12.30
CA VAL A 139 -17.35 13.91 -12.53
C VAL A 139 -17.70 13.74 -14.01
N GLY A 140 -18.90 13.22 -14.29
CA GLY A 140 -19.39 13.03 -15.66
C GLY A 140 -19.03 11.68 -16.28
N THR A 141 -18.52 10.71 -15.50
CA THR A 141 -18.40 9.32 -15.97
C THR A 141 -19.76 8.76 -16.37
N THR A 142 -19.80 8.06 -17.51
CA THR A 142 -21.04 7.53 -18.11
C THR A 142 -21.51 6.23 -17.48
N PHE A 143 -20.65 5.55 -16.71
CA PHE A 143 -20.99 4.31 -16.02
C PHE A 143 -21.63 4.60 -14.66
N THR A 144 -22.53 3.71 -14.22
CA THR A 144 -23.09 3.75 -12.87
C THR A 144 -22.05 3.21 -11.88
N CYS A 145 -21.73 3.98 -10.86
CA CYS A 145 -20.64 3.67 -9.93
C CYS A 145 -20.76 2.27 -9.32
N ASN A 146 -21.97 1.85 -8.94
CA ASN A 146 -22.25 0.57 -8.29
C ASN A 146 -22.05 -0.68 -9.17
N ASP A 147 -21.84 -0.52 -10.48
CA ASP A 147 -21.61 -1.62 -11.42
C ASP A 147 -20.16 -1.65 -11.96
N ALA A 148 -19.39 -0.59 -11.76
CA ALA A 148 -18.02 -0.46 -12.26
C ALA A 148 -16.97 -0.72 -11.18
N THR A 149 -15.93 -1.45 -11.52
CA THR A 149 -14.79 -1.69 -10.61
C THR A 149 -13.92 -0.44 -10.54
N ILE A 150 -13.74 0.07 -9.32
CA ILE A 150 -12.93 1.26 -9.04
C ILE A 150 -11.67 0.95 -8.23
N VAL A 151 -11.67 -0.19 -7.52
CA VAL A 151 -10.49 -0.71 -6.82
C VAL A 151 -10.27 -2.17 -7.15
N GLY A 152 -9.00 -2.56 -7.29
CA GLY A 152 -8.62 -3.93 -7.63
C GLY A 152 -8.81 -4.95 -6.50
N ASN A 153 -8.06 -6.05 -6.60
CA ASN A 153 -8.16 -7.20 -5.71
C ASN A 153 -7.45 -6.99 -4.37
N THR A 154 -7.80 -7.80 -3.38
CA THR A 154 -7.10 -7.93 -2.09
C THR A 154 -6.90 -6.59 -1.36
N CYS A 155 -7.87 -5.69 -1.50
CA CYS A 155 -7.90 -4.44 -0.77
C CYS A 155 -8.01 -4.71 0.73
N LEU A 156 -7.39 -3.85 1.54
CA LEU A 156 -7.39 -3.92 3.01
C LEU A 156 -6.75 -5.18 3.59
N TYR A 157 -5.85 -5.84 2.85
CA TYR A 157 -5.17 -7.04 3.32
C TYR A 157 -4.44 -6.79 4.65
N GLY A 158 -4.89 -7.44 5.72
CA GLY A 158 -4.28 -7.31 7.05
C GLY A 158 -4.38 -5.92 7.66
N ALA A 159 -5.34 -5.10 7.25
CA ALA A 159 -5.51 -3.75 7.79
C ALA A 159 -5.97 -3.80 9.26
N THR A 160 -5.42 -2.93 10.11
CA THR A 160 -5.63 -2.93 11.58
C THR A 160 -6.35 -1.69 12.08
N GLY A 161 -6.60 -0.69 11.24
CA GLY A 161 -7.32 0.52 11.63
C GLY A 161 -7.49 1.51 10.48
N GLY A 162 -8.41 2.46 10.63
CA GLY A 162 -8.64 3.51 9.64
C GLY A 162 -9.95 3.35 8.87
N LYS A 163 -10.09 4.11 7.78
CA LYS A 163 -11.34 4.18 7.00
C LYS A 163 -11.07 4.12 5.49
N LEU A 164 -11.79 3.28 4.76
CA LEU A 164 -11.79 3.25 3.30
C LEU A 164 -13.20 3.47 2.75
N TYR A 165 -13.33 4.40 1.81
CA TYR A 165 -14.57 4.69 1.10
C TYR A 165 -14.29 4.63 -0.39
N ALA A 166 -14.99 3.75 -1.12
CA ALA A 166 -14.87 3.66 -2.57
C ALA A 166 -16.25 3.76 -3.22
N ALA A 167 -16.42 4.74 -4.11
CA ALA A 167 -17.64 4.92 -4.90
C ALA A 167 -17.60 4.02 -6.15
N GLY A 168 -17.63 2.71 -5.91
CA GLY A 168 -17.68 1.67 -6.93
C GLY A 168 -17.32 0.29 -6.38
N THR A 169 -17.30 -0.70 -7.26
CA THR A 169 -17.05 -2.10 -6.90
C THR A 169 -15.58 -2.39 -6.66
N ALA A 170 -15.32 -3.40 -5.84
CA ALA A 170 -13.98 -3.91 -5.59
C ALA A 170 -13.77 -5.25 -6.30
N GLY A 171 -12.51 -5.56 -6.61
CA GLY A 171 -12.11 -6.88 -7.09
C GLY A 171 -12.24 -7.98 -6.01
N GLU A 172 -11.67 -9.14 -6.30
CA GLU A 172 -11.72 -10.31 -5.42
C GLU A 172 -11.03 -10.08 -4.06
N ARG A 173 -11.43 -10.85 -3.04
CA ARG A 173 -10.79 -10.90 -1.71
C ARG A 173 -10.74 -9.54 -1.01
N PHE A 174 -11.74 -8.70 -1.18
CA PHE A 174 -11.86 -7.45 -0.44
C PHE A 174 -11.91 -7.72 1.08
N GLY A 175 -11.15 -6.96 1.86
CA GLY A 175 -11.18 -7.06 3.33
C GLY A 175 -10.50 -8.31 3.91
N VAL A 176 -9.70 -9.05 3.11
CA VAL A 176 -9.07 -10.28 3.59
C VAL A 176 -8.15 -10.00 4.81
N ARG A 177 -8.44 -10.68 5.93
CA ARG A 177 -7.74 -10.49 7.22
C ARG A 177 -7.84 -9.06 7.79
N ASN A 178 -8.88 -8.30 7.44
CA ASN A 178 -9.15 -7.02 8.09
C ASN A 178 -9.38 -7.24 9.59
N SER A 179 -8.69 -6.45 10.41
CA SER A 179 -8.66 -6.53 11.88
C SER A 179 -8.97 -5.19 12.55
N GLY A 180 -9.49 -4.19 11.82
CA GLY A 180 -9.89 -2.92 12.43
C GLY A 180 -10.23 -1.76 11.50
N THR A 181 -10.13 -1.93 10.18
CA THR A 181 -10.52 -0.87 9.22
C THR A 181 -12.01 -0.91 8.95
N ILE A 182 -12.65 0.26 8.96
CA ILE A 182 -14.04 0.41 8.53
C ILE A 182 -14.04 0.73 7.04
N ALA A 183 -14.78 -0.05 6.26
CA ALA A 183 -14.83 0.13 4.81
C ALA A 183 -16.27 0.23 4.29
N VAL A 184 -16.47 1.09 3.30
CA VAL A 184 -17.71 1.19 2.53
C VAL A 184 -17.34 1.14 1.05
N ILE A 185 -17.95 0.19 0.34
CA ILE A 185 -17.84 0.03 -1.11
C ILE A 185 -19.25 -0.10 -1.70
N GLU A 186 -19.40 0.24 -2.95
CA GLU A 186 -20.63 -0.02 -3.70
C GLU A 186 -20.48 -1.38 -4.36
N ALA A 187 -21.34 -2.35 -4.03
CA ALA A 187 -21.31 -3.65 -4.67
C ALA A 187 -22.74 -4.12 -4.97
N PRO A 188 -22.96 -4.86 -6.06
CA PRO A 188 -24.24 -5.53 -6.28
C PRO A 188 -24.56 -6.44 -5.09
N VAL A 189 -25.84 -6.49 -4.70
CA VAL A 189 -26.35 -7.23 -3.52
C VAL A 189 -25.86 -8.69 -3.46
N THR A 190 -25.54 -9.29 -4.61
CA THR A 190 -25.06 -10.67 -4.74
C THR A 190 -23.61 -10.88 -4.28
N THR A 191 -22.83 -9.81 -4.06
CA THR A 191 -21.37 -9.86 -3.80
C THR A 191 -21.02 -9.72 -2.32
N LEU A 192 -22.01 -9.56 -1.44
CA LEU A 192 -21.80 -9.51 0.00
C LEU A 192 -21.56 -10.92 0.55
N VAL A 193 -20.34 -11.41 0.38
CA VAL A 193 -19.83 -12.52 1.19
C VAL A 193 -19.54 -11.92 2.56
N ASN A 194 -20.29 -12.34 3.58
CA ASN A 194 -20.01 -12.02 4.98
C ASN A 194 -18.50 -12.23 5.26
N THR A 195 -17.78 -11.14 5.47
CA THR A 195 -16.43 -11.13 6.06
C THR A 195 -16.53 -10.94 7.56
#